data_AF-A0A2E2XJC3-F1
#
_entry.id   AF-A0A2E2XJC3-F1
#
_cell.length_a   1.000
_cell.length_b   1.000
_cell.length_c   1.000
_cell.angle_alpha   90.00
_cell.angle_beta   90.00
_cell.angle_gamma   90.00
#
_symmetry.space_group_name_H-M   'P 1'
#
loop_
_entity.id
_entity.type
_entity.pdbx_description
1 polymer ?
#
loop_
_entity_poly.entity_id
_entity_poly.type
_entity_poly.pdbx_seq_one_letter_code
_entity_poly.pdbx_strand_id
1 'polypeptide(L)'
;MSLIPETQMALMRERKQFEKAFDQRNWSDVCEQEKQLVSAVNEAFTDSEKDLGLLLKEMKTVVAVYRELLDVCVTTTEHKLAELDSVRS
;
A
#
# COMPACT_ATOMS: atom_id res chain seq x y z
N MET A 1 -3.36 22.60 17.95
CA MET A 1 -2.81 21.24 17.81
C MET A 1 -3.97 20.37 17.37
N SER A 2 -3.97 19.90 16.12
CA SER A 2 -4.98 18.92 15.66
C SER A 2 -4.58 17.58 16.28
N LEU A 3 -5.38 17.09 17.23
CA LEU A 3 -5.23 15.74 17.77
C LEU A 3 -5.63 14.79 16.64
N ILE A 4 -4.66 14.10 16.07
CA ILE A 4 -4.91 13.10 15.04
C ILE A 4 -5.57 11.90 15.73
N PRO A 5 -6.76 11.45 15.29
CA PRO A 5 -7.43 10.27 15.82
C PRO A 5 -6.53 9.04 15.77
N GLU A 6 -6.68 8.16 16.77
CA GLU A 6 -5.85 6.97 16.90
C GLU A 6 -5.91 6.07 15.66
N THR A 7 -7.09 5.94 15.06
CA THR A 7 -7.33 5.18 13.82
C THR A 7 -6.55 5.75 12.63
N GLN A 8 -6.44 7.08 12.52
CA GLN A 8 -5.64 7.73 11.48
C GLN A 8 -4.15 7.55 11.72
N MET A 9 -3.71 7.59 12.99
CA MET A 9 -2.33 7.25 13.32
C MET A 9 -1.98 5.79 13.02
N ALA A 10 -2.93 4.87 13.25
CA ALA A 10 -2.76 3.47 12.89
C ALA A 10 -2.62 3.31 11.37
N LEU A 11 -3.51 3.94 10.59
CA LEU A 11 -3.43 3.96 9.12
C LEU A 11 -2.06 4.47 8.62
N MET A 12 -1.55 5.57 9.19
CA MET A 12 -0.24 6.11 8.81
C MET A 12 0.92 5.17 9.14
N ARG A 13 0.79 4.34 10.19
CA ARG A 13 1.80 3.33 10.54
C ARG A 13 1.75 2.16 9.59
N GLU A 14 0.56 1.61 9.33
CA GLU A 14 0.38 0.49 8.40
C GLU A 14 0.85 0.85 6.99
N ARG A 15 0.57 2.09 6.52
CA ARG A 15 1.10 2.54 5.23
C ARG A 15 2.63 2.51 5.21
N LYS A 16 3.30 3.01 6.25
CA LYS A 16 4.78 3.00 6.32
C LYS A 16 5.35 1.59 6.38
N GLN A 17 4.66 0.67 7.05
CA GLN A 17 5.08 -0.74 7.09
C GLN A 17 4.93 -1.39 5.71
N PHE A 18 3.82 -1.11 5.03
CA PHE A 18 3.59 -1.55 3.66
C PHE A 18 4.64 -1.00 2.68
N GLU A 19 4.93 0.30 2.70
CA GLU A 19 5.99 0.92 1.90
C GLU A 19 7.34 0.26 2.17
N LYS A 20 7.67 0.01 3.44
CA LYS A 20 8.92 -0.67 3.81
C LYS A 20 8.97 -2.10 3.27
N ALA A 21 7.89 -2.85 3.35
CA ALA A 21 7.83 -4.21 2.79
C ALA A 21 7.98 -4.20 1.26
N PHE A 22 7.37 -3.20 0.61
CA PHE A 22 7.47 -2.97 -0.82
C PHE A 22 8.91 -2.62 -1.25
N ASP A 23 9.55 -1.67 -0.57
CA ASP A 23 10.95 -1.28 -0.82
C ASP A 23 11.92 -2.46 -0.67
N GLN A 24 11.64 -3.34 0.29
CA GLN A 24 12.43 -4.55 0.55
C GLN A 24 12.12 -5.68 -0.45
N ARG A 25 11.16 -5.50 -1.36
CA ARG A 25 10.65 -6.51 -2.31
C ARG A 25 10.24 -7.82 -1.61
N ASN A 26 9.82 -7.74 -0.35
CA ASN A 26 9.35 -8.90 0.39
C ASN A 26 7.85 -9.09 0.09
N TRP A 27 7.54 -9.75 -1.02
CA TRP A 27 6.17 -9.90 -1.51
C TRP A 27 5.24 -10.67 -0.56
N SER A 28 5.78 -11.58 0.26
CA SER A 28 5.02 -12.24 1.33
C SER A 28 4.53 -11.23 2.37
N ASP A 29 5.44 -10.37 2.86
CA ASP A 29 5.11 -9.35 3.84
C ASP A 29 4.20 -8.28 3.24
N VAL A 30 4.40 -7.91 1.97
CA VAL A 30 3.54 -6.96 1.25
C VAL A 30 2.07 -7.43 1.25
N CYS A 31 1.81 -8.71 0.97
CA CYS A 31 0.46 -9.29 1.00
C CYS A 31 -0.16 -9.31 2.40
N GLU A 32 0.64 -9.51 3.44
CA GLU A 32 0.16 -9.47 4.83
C GLU A 32 -0.14 -8.04 5.28
N GLN A 33 0.78 -7.12 4.99
CA GLN A 33 0.67 -5.69 5.30
C GLN A 33 -0.47 -5.03 4.52
N GLU A 34 -0.77 -5.47 3.30
CA GLU A 34 -1.96 -5.03 2.56
C GLU A 34 -3.26 -5.28 3.34
N LYS A 35 -3.42 -6.47 3.93
CA LYS A 35 -4.63 -6.79 4.70
C LYS A 35 -4.77 -5.90 5.92
N GLN A 36 -3.65 -5.64 6.61
CA GLN A 36 -3.60 -4.77 7.77
C GLN A 36 -3.92 -3.31 7.38
N LEU A 37 -3.35 -2.85 6.27
CA LEU A 37 -3.61 -1.52 5.72
C LEU A 37 -5.09 -1.33 5.34
N VAL A 38 -5.72 -2.31 4.69
CA VAL A 38 -7.15 -2.26 4.35
C VAL A 38 -8.03 -2.22 5.62
N SER A 39 -7.67 -2.99 6.65
CA SER A 39 -8.37 -2.91 7.95
C SER A 39 -8.27 -1.51 8.55
N ALA A 40 -7.05 -0.96 8.60
CA ALA A 40 -6.80 0.37 9.16
C ALA A 40 -7.53 1.48 8.37
N VAL A 41 -7.65 1.35 7.04
CA VAL A 41 -8.46 2.28 6.22
C VAL A 41 -9.93 2.22 6.63
N ASN A 42 -10.50 1.02 6.78
CA ASN A 42 -11.91 0.86 7.17
C ASN A 42 -12.18 1.41 8.58
N GLU A 43 -11.26 1.19 9.51
CA GLU A 43 -11.35 1.72 10.87
C GLU A 43 -11.26 3.25 10.86
N ALA A 44 -10.28 3.84 10.16
CA ALA A 44 -10.13 5.28 10.04
C ALA A 44 -11.31 5.95 9.30
N PHE A 45 -11.99 5.22 8.40
CA PHE A 45 -13.17 5.71 7.70
C PHE A 45 -14.43 5.68 8.58
N THR A 46 -14.58 4.65 9.41
CA THR A 46 -15.74 4.51 10.31
C THR A 46 -15.62 5.33 11.59
N ASP A 47 -14.41 5.80 11.93
CA ASP A 47 -14.16 6.70 13.06
C ASP A 47 -15.01 7.99 12.98
N SER A 48 -15.74 8.28 14.06
CA SER A 48 -16.57 9.48 14.21
C SER A 48 -15.77 10.76 14.39
N GLU A 49 -14.54 10.66 14.89
CA GLU A 49 -13.63 11.78 15.16
C GLU A 49 -12.64 12.02 14.01
N LYS A 50 -12.81 11.30 12.88
CA LYS A 50 -11.90 11.41 11.73
C LYS A 50 -11.74 12.84 11.22
N ASP A 51 -10.49 13.23 11.00
CA ASP A 51 -10.17 14.39 10.18
C ASP A 51 -10.26 13.99 8.70
N LEU A 52 -11.34 14.39 8.03
CA LEU A 52 -11.59 14.03 6.63
C LEU A 52 -10.48 14.51 5.68
N GLY A 53 -9.87 15.67 5.97
CA GLY A 53 -8.82 16.24 5.14
C GLY A 53 -7.53 15.44 5.22
N LEU A 54 -7.14 15.03 6.43
CA LEU A 54 -6.00 14.15 6.65
C LEU A 54 -6.25 12.74 6.08
N LEU A 55 -7.46 12.19 6.27
CA LEU A 55 -7.82 10.87 5.74
C LEU A 55 -7.75 10.83 4.21
N LEU A 56 -8.30 11.84 3.54
CA LEU A 56 -8.26 11.93 2.08
C LEU A 56 -6.82 12.09 1.55
N LYS A 57 -5.98 12.83 2.27
CA LYS A 57 -4.56 12.96 1.93
C LYS A 57 -3.86 11.61 2.04
N GLU A 58 -4.07 10.90 3.14
CA GLU A 58 -3.48 9.58 3.37
C GLU A 58 -3.96 8.55 2.34
N MET A 59 -5.25 8.58 1.99
CA MET A 59 -5.82 7.71 0.96
C MET A 59 -5.22 7.94 -0.43
N LYS A 60 -4.94 9.20 -0.79
CA LYS A 60 -4.21 9.50 -2.04
C LYS A 60 -2.82 8.89 -2.03
N THR A 61 -2.11 8.93 -0.90
CA THR A 61 -0.79 8.31 -0.77
C THR A 61 -0.89 6.79 -0.90
N VAL A 62 -1.84 6.14 -0.21
CA VAL A 62 -2.07 4.69 -0.33
C VAL A 62 -2.30 4.29 -1.80
N VAL A 63 -3.18 4.99 -2.52
CA VAL A 63 -3.45 4.72 -3.95
C VAL A 63 -2.20 4.92 -4.81
N ALA A 64 -1.35 5.89 -4.50
CA ALA A 64 -0.10 6.10 -5.23
C ALA A 64 0.86 4.92 -5.06
N VAL A 65 1.03 4.39 -3.84
CA VAL A 65 1.88 3.21 -3.60
C VAL A 65 1.34 1.98 -4.32
N TYR A 66 0.02 1.78 -4.33
CA TYR A 66 -0.59 0.69 -5.10
C TYR A 66 -0.33 0.79 -6.60
N ARG A 67 -0.35 2.01 -7.15
CA ARG A 67 -0.02 2.23 -8.56
C ARG A 67 1.43 1.85 -8.84
N GLU A 68 2.37 2.27 -8.00
CA GLU A 68 3.78 1.91 -8.13
C GLU A 68 3.98 0.39 -8.05
N LEU A 69 3.24 -0.29 -7.16
CA LEU A 69 3.27 -1.75 -7.05
C LEU A 69 2.77 -2.43 -8.32
N LEU A 70 1.68 -1.94 -8.92
CA LEU A 70 1.17 -2.47 -10.19
C LEU A 70 2.18 -2.27 -11.32
N ASP A 71 2.81 -1.10 -11.41
CA ASP A 71 3.82 -0.81 -12.43
C ASP A 71 5.03 -1.77 -12.30
N VAL A 72 5.47 -2.08 -11.08
CA VAL A 72 6.53 -3.08 -10.83
C VAL A 72 6.08 -4.50 -11.19
N CYS A 73 4.84 -4.87 -10.87
CA CYS A 73 4.31 -6.19 -11.20
C CYS A 73 4.18 -6.39 -12.71
N VAL A 74 3.70 -5.38 -13.45
CA VAL A 74 3.57 -5.43 -14.92
C VAL A 74 4.95 -5.58 -15.56
N THR A 75 5.91 -4.72 -15.21
CA THR A 75 7.27 -4.78 -15.75
C THR A 75 7.97 -6.10 -15.44
N THR A 76 7.77 -6.66 -14.25
CA THR A 76 8.32 -7.99 -13.88
C THR A 76 7.70 -9.12 -14.71
N THR A 77 6.41 -9.01 -15.03
CA THR A 77 5.69 -10.02 -15.82
C THR A 77 6.12 -9.99 -17.28
N GLU A 78 6.27 -8.79 -17.85
CA GLU A 78 6.78 -8.59 -19.21
C GLU A 78 8.20 -9.15 -19.37
N HIS A 79 9.08 -8.92 -18.38
CA HIS A 79 10.45 -9.46 -18.41
C HIS A 79 10.48 -10.99 -18.38
N LYS A 80 9.68 -11.61 -17.50
CA LYS A 80 9.60 -13.08 -17.41
C LYS A 80 9.03 -13.72 -18.68
N LEU A 81 8.09 -13.06 -19.35
CA LEU A 81 7.55 -13.52 -20.63
C LEU A 81 8.60 -13.45 -21.74
N ALA A 82 9.37 -12.35 -21.81
CA ALA A 82 10.47 -12.20 -22.76
C ALA A 82 11.59 -13.24 -22.56
N GLU A 83 11.92 -13.59 -21.31
CA GLU A 83 12.89 -14.65 -21.00
C GLU A 83 12.40 -16.03 -21.46
N LEU A 84 11.10 -16.34 -21.28
CA LEU A 84 10.52 -17.60 -21.71
C LEU A 84 10.49 -17.74 -23.25
N ASP A 85 10.22 -16.65 -23.97
CA ASP A 85 10.26 -16.66 -25.43
C ASP A 85 11.70 -16.79 -25.97
N SER A 86 12.71 -16.25 -25.28
CA SER A 86 14.12 -16.44 -25.64
C SER A 86 14.65 -17.85 -25.38
N VAL A 87 14.10 -18.58 -24.41
CA VAL A 87 14.49 -19.98 -24.13
C VAL A 87 13.81 -20.96 -25.09
N ARG A 88 12.72 -20.53 -25.73
CA ARG A 88 11.94 -21.34 -26.67
C ARG A 88 12.40 -21.20 -28.13
N SER A 89 13.17 -20.17 -28.47
CA SER A 89 13.79 -19.96 -29.79
C SER A 89 15.18 -20.58 -29.89
#